data_AF-A0A354I6B4-F1
#
_entry.id   AF-A0A354I6B4-F1
#
_cell.length_a   1.000
_cell.length_b   1.000
_cell.length_c   1.000
_cell.angle_alpha   90.00
_cell.angle_beta   90.00
_cell.angle_gamma   90.00
#
_symmetry.space_group_name_H-M   'P 1'
#
loop_
_entity.id
_entity.type
_entity.pdbx_description
1 polymer ?
#
loop_
_entity_poly.entity_id
_entity_poly.type
_entity_poly.pdbx_seq_one_letter_code
_entity_poly.pdbx_strand_id
1 'polypeptide(L)'
;MKIIKRSGSEVKFDAQKITAAITKANYEVPVKERLSKEQIMDMTNIVENICIDANRALNVEEIQDLVEEQIMDKRAFTVARKYITYRYDRALIRKSNSTDKQILSLLECNNEEVKQENSNKNPTVNSVQRDYMAGEVSKDITKRFLLPAEVIRAHEQGIIHFHDSDYFAQHMHNCCLVNLEDMLQNGTVVSETMIETPKSFSTACNIATQSIAQIASSQYGGQSISLTHLAPFVDVSRQKYR
;
A
#
# COMPACT_ATOMS: atom_id res chain seq x y z
N MET A 1 14.56 33.49 -15.33
CA MET A 1 15.03 32.23 -15.96
C MET A 1 13.96 31.14 -15.89
N LYS A 2 14.15 30.02 -16.61
CA LYS A 2 13.27 28.85 -16.55
C LYS A 2 14.00 27.62 -16.02
N ILE A 3 13.24 26.70 -15.42
CA ILE A 3 13.71 25.40 -14.94
C ILE A 3 12.83 24.28 -15.47
N ILE A 4 13.39 23.08 -15.56
CA ILE A 4 12.70 21.89 -16.05
C ILE A 4 12.10 21.14 -14.85
N LYS A 5 10.77 21.12 -14.76
CA LYS A 5 10.06 20.26 -13.79
C LYS A 5 10.32 18.80 -14.10
N ARG A 6 10.12 17.94 -13.09
CA ARG A 6 10.17 16.47 -13.22
C ARG A 6 9.25 15.90 -14.32
N SER A 7 8.19 16.62 -14.69
CA SER A 7 7.30 16.30 -15.82
C SER A 7 7.88 16.63 -17.20
N GLY A 8 9.11 17.16 -17.27
CA GLY A 8 9.73 17.67 -18.50
C GLY A 8 9.26 19.08 -18.91
N SER A 9 8.30 19.67 -18.18
CA SER A 9 7.78 21.00 -18.52
C SER A 9 8.65 22.12 -17.99
N GLU A 10 8.86 23.15 -18.82
CA GLU A 10 9.57 24.35 -18.41
C GLU A 10 8.66 25.30 -17.63
N VAL A 11 9.13 25.80 -16.49
CA VAL A 11 8.43 26.81 -15.69
C VAL A 11 9.38 27.92 -15.27
N LYS A 12 8.83 29.08 -14.88
CA LYS A 12 9.63 30.15 -14.28
C LYS A 12 10.23 29.66 -12.95
N PHE A 13 11.52 29.94 -12.75
CA PHE A 13 12.18 29.74 -11.47
C PHE A 13 11.55 30.61 -10.39
N ASP A 14 11.50 30.10 -9.17
CA ASP A 14 10.90 30.76 -8.01
C ASP A 14 11.76 30.46 -6.77
N ALA A 15 12.59 31.42 -6.39
CA ALA A 15 13.52 31.32 -5.27
C ALA A 15 12.79 31.13 -3.92
N GLN A 16 11.55 31.62 -3.78
CA GLN A 16 10.80 31.50 -2.54
C GLN A 16 10.53 30.04 -2.18
N LYS A 17 10.44 29.15 -3.17
CA LYS A 17 10.28 27.70 -2.94
C LYS A 17 11.50 27.07 -2.30
N ILE A 18 12.70 27.57 -2.62
CA ILE A 18 13.95 27.13 -2.01
C ILE A 18 13.99 27.61 -0.56
N THR A 19 13.77 28.91 -0.33
CA THR A 19 13.71 29.49 1.03
C THR A 19 12.73 28.73 1.90
N ALA A 20 11.53 28.45 1.40
CA ALA A 20 10.49 27.74 2.13
C ALA A 20 10.88 26.28 2.46
N ALA A 21 11.56 25.58 1.53
CA ALA A 21 11.99 24.21 1.74
C ALA A 21 13.11 24.12 2.79
N ILE A 22 14.12 24.99 2.70
CA ILE A 22 15.21 25.07 3.69
C ILE A 22 14.63 25.46 5.06
N THR A 23 13.74 26.45 5.10
CA THR A 23 13.12 26.92 6.35
C THR A 23 12.34 25.80 7.04
N LYS A 24 11.59 24.97 6.29
CA LYS A 24 10.89 23.82 6.86
C LYS A 24 11.85 22.82 7.49
N ALA A 25 12.91 22.42 6.77
CA ALA A 25 13.94 21.53 7.32
C ALA A 25 14.63 22.14 8.56
N ASN A 26 14.87 23.45 8.56
CA ASN A 26 15.47 24.19 9.66
C ASN A 26 14.57 24.22 10.91
N TYR A 27 13.24 24.25 10.76
CA TYR A 27 12.34 24.21 11.91
C TYR A 27 12.26 22.84 12.59
N GLU A 28 12.62 21.76 11.88
CA GLU A 28 12.64 20.41 12.44
C GLU A 28 13.86 20.11 13.31
N VAL A 29 14.89 20.96 13.32
CA VAL A 29 16.07 20.78 14.16
C VAL A 29 15.99 21.60 15.45
N PRO A 30 16.70 21.20 16.53
CA PRO A 30 16.78 21.96 17.76
C PRO A 30 17.25 23.40 17.54
N VAL A 31 16.76 24.36 18.32
CA VAL A 31 17.04 25.80 18.16
C VAL A 31 18.54 26.11 18.05
N LYS A 32 19.38 25.39 18.81
CA LYS A 32 20.85 25.56 18.84
C LYS A 32 21.54 25.18 17.51
N GLU A 33 20.86 24.42 16.65
CA GLU A 33 21.39 23.89 15.38
C GLU A 33 20.74 24.57 14.17
N ARG A 34 19.85 25.54 14.41
CA ARG A 34 19.13 26.25 13.36
C ARG A 34 20.03 27.25 12.67
N LEU A 35 19.89 27.31 11.35
CA LEU A 35 20.39 28.38 10.52
C LEU A 35 19.62 29.68 10.79
N SER A 36 20.34 30.80 10.75
CA SER A 36 19.72 32.14 10.81
C SER A 36 18.95 32.43 9.51
N LYS A 37 18.02 33.40 9.58
CA LYS A 37 17.28 33.83 8.38
C LYS A 37 18.21 34.36 7.29
N GLU A 38 19.26 35.08 7.68
CA GLU A 38 20.28 35.58 6.78
C GLU A 38 21.01 34.43 6.07
N GLN A 39 21.43 33.39 6.81
CA GLN A 39 22.09 32.22 6.21
C GLN A 39 21.19 31.51 5.20
N ILE A 40 19.88 31.40 5.48
CA ILE A 40 18.93 30.78 4.54
C ILE A 40 18.76 31.63 3.29
N MET A 41 18.69 32.95 3.43
CA MET A 41 18.60 33.89 2.30
C MET A 41 19.88 33.85 1.46
N ASP A 42 21.04 33.85 2.10
CA ASP A 42 22.34 33.76 1.42
C ASP A 42 22.43 32.51 0.56
N MET A 43 22.10 31.33 1.12
CA MET A 43 22.10 30.08 0.35
C MET A 43 21.10 30.12 -0.80
N THR A 44 19.91 30.71 -0.58
CA THR A 44 18.90 30.85 -1.64
C THR A 44 19.44 31.71 -2.79
N ASN A 45 20.10 32.83 -2.47
CA ASN A 45 20.70 33.73 -3.45
C ASN A 45 21.86 33.07 -4.21
N ILE A 46 22.69 32.27 -3.52
CA ILE A 46 23.77 31.52 -4.18
C ILE A 46 23.20 30.52 -5.19
N VAL A 47 22.20 29.74 -4.79
CA VAL A 47 21.55 28.78 -5.71
C VAL A 47 20.89 29.52 -6.88
N GLU A 48 20.22 30.65 -6.62
CA GLU A 48 19.63 31.48 -7.67
C GLU A 48 20.68 31.99 -8.67
N ASN A 49 21.82 32.50 -8.19
CA ASN A 49 22.91 32.96 -9.06
C ASN A 49 23.51 31.83 -9.89
N ILE A 50 23.76 30.65 -9.29
CA ILE A 50 24.23 29.46 -10.03
C ILE A 50 23.23 29.07 -11.11
N CYS A 51 21.94 29.16 -10.81
CA CYS A 51 20.90 28.91 -11.79
C CYS A 51 20.94 29.96 -12.92
N ILE A 52 21.08 31.25 -12.61
CA ILE A 52 21.15 32.34 -13.60
C ILE A 52 22.36 32.17 -14.53
N ASP A 53 23.51 31.82 -13.97
CA ASP A 53 24.78 31.66 -14.69
C ASP A 53 24.83 30.35 -15.49
N ALA A 54 23.92 29.42 -15.23
CA ALA A 54 23.83 28.18 -15.99
C ALA A 54 23.41 28.47 -17.44
N ASN A 55 24.22 28.03 -18.39
CA ASN A 55 23.95 28.18 -19.83
C ASN A 55 22.81 27.28 -20.35
N ARG A 56 22.03 26.65 -19.45
CA ARG A 56 20.88 25.78 -19.73
C ARG A 56 19.86 25.83 -18.59
N ALA A 57 18.62 25.46 -18.88
CA ALA A 57 17.61 25.25 -17.84
C ALA A 57 17.99 24.02 -16.98
N LEU A 58 18.20 24.24 -15.68
CA LEU A 58 18.44 23.17 -14.72
C LEU A 58 17.14 22.42 -14.42
N ASN A 59 17.27 21.11 -14.18
CA ASN A 59 16.16 20.31 -13.71
C ASN A 59 15.97 20.48 -12.18
N VAL A 60 14.79 20.12 -11.67
CA VAL A 60 14.49 20.30 -10.25
C VAL A 60 15.37 19.46 -9.33
N GLU A 61 15.89 18.30 -9.77
CA GLU A 61 16.80 17.50 -8.93
C GLU A 61 18.15 18.22 -8.78
N GLU A 62 18.71 18.74 -9.87
CA GLU A 62 19.96 19.51 -9.87
C GLU A 62 19.88 20.71 -8.93
N ILE A 63 18.76 21.45 -8.94
CA ILE A 63 18.55 22.58 -8.04
C ILE A 63 18.50 22.12 -6.58
N GLN A 64 17.91 20.96 -6.32
CA GLN A 64 17.84 20.44 -4.96
C GLN A 64 19.19 19.92 -4.46
N ASP A 65 20.02 19.37 -5.34
CA ASP A 65 21.38 18.94 -5.03
C ASP A 65 22.26 20.16 -4.71
N LEU A 66 22.10 21.26 -5.46
CA LEU A 66 22.75 22.54 -5.14
C LEU A 66 22.32 23.07 -3.76
N VAL A 67 21.03 22.98 -3.41
CA VAL A 67 20.55 23.39 -2.08
C VAL A 67 21.17 22.54 -0.98
N GLU A 68 21.28 21.24 -1.20
CA GLU A 68 21.93 20.32 -0.25
C GLU A 68 23.40 20.66 -0.04
N GLU A 69 24.14 20.89 -1.12
CA GLU A 69 25.54 21.32 -1.08
C GLU A 69 25.71 22.63 -0.29
N GLN A 70 24.85 23.63 -0.54
CA GLN A 70 24.90 24.90 0.21
C GLN A 70 24.64 24.72 1.71
N ILE A 71 23.73 23.83 2.12
CA ILE A 71 23.50 23.56 3.55
C ILE A 71 24.72 22.85 4.17
N MET A 72 25.35 21.94 3.43
CA MET A 72 26.55 21.23 3.84
C MET A 72 27.76 22.17 3.98
N ASP A 73 27.92 23.14 3.08
CA ASP A 73 28.98 24.16 3.13
C ASP A 73 28.90 25.02 4.38
N LYS A 74 27.68 25.33 4.84
CA LYS A 74 27.44 26.03 6.12
C LYS A 74 27.65 25.14 7.35
N ARG A 75 28.09 23.89 7.16
CA ARG A 75 28.30 22.86 8.20
C ARG A 75 27.04 22.55 9.01
N ALA A 76 25.85 22.82 8.46
CA ALA A 76 24.58 22.56 9.09
C ALA A 76 24.09 21.12 8.82
N PHE A 77 24.90 20.13 9.23
CA PHE A 77 24.70 18.73 8.89
C PHE A 77 23.34 18.16 9.35
N THR A 78 22.83 18.61 10.49
CA THR A 78 21.53 18.13 10.99
C THR A 78 20.36 18.69 10.18
N VAL A 79 20.47 19.94 9.72
CA VAL A 79 19.51 20.54 8.78
C VAL A 79 19.59 19.86 7.42
N ALA A 80 20.79 19.59 6.90
CA ALA A 80 20.99 18.87 5.64
C ALA A 80 20.31 17.50 5.68
N ARG A 81 20.54 16.74 6.76
CA ARG A 81 19.89 15.43 6.95
C ARG A 81 18.37 15.55 6.92
N LYS A 82 17.78 16.53 7.60
CA LYS A 82 16.33 16.76 7.59
C LYS A 82 15.81 17.15 6.20
N TYR A 83 16.55 17.98 5.48
CA TYR A 83 16.22 18.36 4.11
C TYR A 83 16.24 17.15 3.15
N ILE A 84 17.27 16.30 3.23
CA ILE A 84 17.40 15.08 2.44
C ILE A 84 16.27 14.10 2.74
N THR A 85 15.98 13.83 4.02
CA THR A 85 14.87 12.96 4.42
C THR A 85 13.54 13.49 3.90
N TYR A 86 13.28 14.80 4.04
CA TYR A 86 12.06 15.42 3.50
C TYR A 86 11.95 15.28 1.97
N ARG A 87 13.06 15.43 1.22
CA ARG A 87 13.11 15.19 -0.23
C ARG A 87 12.75 13.74 -0.54
N TYR A 88 13.36 12.79 0.18
CA TYR A 88 13.13 11.36 0.01
C TYR A 88 11.67 10.98 0.27
N ASP A 89 11.10 11.43 1.39
CA ASP A 89 9.70 11.18 1.75
C ASP A 89 8.75 11.77 0.70
N ARG A 90 9.02 12.98 0.21
CA ARG A 90 8.24 13.60 -0.86
C ARG A 90 8.39 12.89 -2.21
N ALA A 91 9.56 12.35 -2.50
CA ALA A 91 9.76 11.52 -3.69
C ALA A 91 8.95 10.22 -3.58
N LEU A 92 8.94 9.60 -2.39
CA LEU A 92 8.15 8.41 -2.10
C LEU A 92 6.64 8.65 -2.25
N ILE A 93 6.13 9.74 -1.67
CA ILE A 93 4.73 10.16 -1.78
C ILE A 93 4.36 10.43 -3.25
N ARG A 94 5.23 11.06 -4.04
CA ARG A 94 4.93 11.32 -5.45
C ARG A 94 5.00 10.07 -6.31
N LYS A 95 5.85 9.11 -5.96
CA LYS A 95 5.84 7.77 -6.57
C LYS A 95 4.52 7.05 -6.28
N SER A 96 3.88 7.36 -5.14
CA SER A 96 2.53 6.91 -4.77
C SER A 96 1.40 7.42 -5.69
N ASN A 97 1.62 8.44 -6.53
CA ASN A 97 0.57 8.95 -7.44
C ASN A 97 0.23 7.97 -8.58
N SER A 98 0.98 6.88 -8.78
CA SER A 98 0.56 5.81 -9.71
C SER A 98 -0.62 5.02 -9.17
N THR A 99 -0.67 4.80 -7.85
CA THR A 99 -1.73 4.05 -7.17
C THR A 99 -3.06 4.77 -7.30
N ASP A 100 -3.08 6.10 -7.09
CA ASP A 100 -4.29 6.90 -7.27
C ASP A 100 -4.83 6.83 -8.71
N LYS A 101 -3.95 6.81 -9.70
CA LYS A 101 -4.33 6.65 -11.11
C LYS A 101 -4.87 5.25 -11.40
N GLN A 102 -4.27 4.21 -10.80
CA GLN A 102 -4.77 2.83 -10.90
C GLN A 102 -6.15 2.69 -10.25
N ILE A 103 -6.33 3.22 -9.03
CA ILE A 103 -7.63 3.23 -8.33
C ILE A 103 -8.69 3.99 -9.13
N LEU A 104 -8.35 5.16 -9.70
CA LEU A 104 -9.26 5.91 -10.57
C LEU A 104 -9.61 5.15 -11.85
N SER A 105 -8.66 4.41 -12.45
CA SER A 105 -8.94 3.57 -13.62
C SER A 105 -9.86 2.38 -13.31
N LEU A 106 -9.83 1.87 -12.07
CA LEU A 106 -10.75 0.83 -11.60
C LEU A 106 -12.17 1.36 -11.41
N LEU A 107 -12.32 2.59 -10.87
CA LEU A 107 -13.62 3.26 -10.74
C LEU A 107 -14.33 3.43 -12.08
N GLU A 108 -13.57 3.70 -13.13
CA GLU A 108 -14.10 3.85 -14.49
C GLU A 108 -14.27 2.53 -15.24
N CYS A 109 -13.97 1.38 -14.61
CA CYS A 109 -13.95 0.06 -15.25
C CYS A 109 -13.02 -0.02 -16.47
N ASN A 110 -11.96 0.79 -16.53
CA ASN A 110 -11.11 0.96 -17.72
C ASN A 110 -9.78 0.20 -17.63
N ASN A 111 -9.58 -0.64 -16.61
CA ASN A 111 -8.35 -1.41 -16.40
C ASN A 111 -8.56 -2.90 -16.73
N GLU A 112 -8.20 -3.33 -17.94
CA GLU A 112 -8.36 -4.72 -18.37
C GLU A 112 -7.43 -5.70 -17.64
N GLU A 113 -6.24 -5.27 -17.22
CA GLU A 113 -5.28 -6.17 -16.55
C GLU A 113 -5.82 -6.65 -15.20
N VAL A 114 -6.37 -5.73 -14.40
CA VAL A 114 -6.99 -6.08 -13.10
C VAL A 114 -8.28 -6.89 -13.29
N LYS A 115 -9.04 -6.66 -14.37
CA LYS A 115 -10.22 -7.50 -14.67
C LYS A 115 -9.85 -8.95 -14.97
N GLN A 116 -8.70 -9.18 -15.58
CA GLN A 116 -8.25 -10.49 -16.07
C GLN A 116 -7.36 -11.23 -15.05
N GLU A 117 -6.98 -10.60 -13.95
CA GLU A 117 -6.13 -11.19 -12.91
C GLU A 117 -6.81 -12.38 -12.20
N ASN A 118 -8.14 -12.31 -12.02
CA ASN A 118 -8.90 -13.38 -11.39
C ASN A 118 -10.13 -13.76 -12.22
N SER A 119 -10.02 -14.89 -12.92
CA SER A 119 -11.08 -15.43 -13.79
C SER A 119 -12.38 -15.75 -13.04
N ASN A 120 -12.34 -15.89 -11.72
CA ASN A 120 -13.51 -16.22 -10.89
C ASN A 120 -14.24 -14.98 -10.36
N LYS A 121 -13.71 -13.76 -10.57
CA LYS A 121 -14.32 -12.51 -10.09
C LYS A 121 -15.01 -11.78 -11.24
N ASN A 122 -16.29 -11.47 -11.09
CA ASN A 122 -17.00 -10.62 -12.04
C ASN A 122 -16.67 -9.14 -11.78
N PRO A 123 -15.92 -8.46 -12.68
CA PRO A 123 -15.39 -7.11 -12.43
C PRO A 123 -16.46 -6.01 -12.38
N THR A 124 -17.68 -6.31 -12.80
CA THR A 124 -18.80 -5.34 -12.79
C THR A 124 -19.56 -5.32 -11.47
N VAL A 125 -19.32 -6.28 -10.58
CA VAL A 125 -19.99 -6.36 -9.28
C VAL A 125 -19.34 -5.38 -8.31
N ASN A 126 -20.13 -4.54 -7.64
CA ASN A 126 -19.63 -3.52 -6.72
C ASN A 126 -18.71 -4.06 -5.62
N SER A 127 -18.99 -5.25 -5.06
CA SER A 127 -18.11 -5.86 -4.05
C SER A 127 -16.75 -6.22 -4.63
N VAL A 128 -16.70 -6.68 -5.88
CA VAL A 128 -15.45 -6.99 -6.60
C VAL A 128 -14.67 -5.71 -6.90
N GLN A 129 -15.34 -4.63 -7.30
CA GLN A 129 -14.66 -3.34 -7.51
C GLN A 129 -14.01 -2.81 -6.22
N ARG A 130 -14.70 -2.91 -5.08
CA ARG A 130 -14.15 -2.53 -3.77
C ARG A 130 -12.94 -3.39 -3.39
N ASP A 131 -13.03 -4.69 -3.66
CA ASP A 131 -11.93 -5.63 -3.44
C ASP A 131 -10.72 -5.29 -4.32
N TYR A 132 -10.91 -5.00 -5.62
CA TYR A 132 -9.82 -4.55 -6.50
C TYR A 132 -9.18 -3.24 -6.05
N MET A 133 -9.95 -2.27 -5.54
CA MET A 133 -9.37 -1.05 -4.98
C MET A 133 -8.45 -1.35 -3.79
N ALA A 134 -8.91 -2.21 -2.88
CA ALA A 134 -8.10 -2.64 -1.74
C ALA A 134 -6.85 -3.42 -2.20
N GLY A 135 -7.00 -4.26 -3.22
CA GLY A 135 -5.94 -5.04 -3.83
C GLY A 135 -4.84 -4.18 -4.44
N GLU A 136 -5.18 -3.13 -5.21
CA GLU A 136 -4.17 -2.22 -5.79
C GLU A 136 -3.40 -1.44 -4.72
N VAL A 137 -4.08 -1.01 -3.66
CA VAL A 137 -3.42 -0.38 -2.50
C VAL A 137 -2.46 -1.38 -1.82
N SER A 138 -2.90 -2.62 -1.63
CA SER A 138 -2.10 -3.68 -1.03
C SER A 138 -0.86 -4.02 -1.88
N LYS A 139 -1.00 -4.20 -3.21
CA LYS A 139 0.13 -4.41 -4.13
C LYS A 139 1.17 -3.32 -4.02
N ASP A 140 0.74 -2.06 -4.01
CA ASP A 140 1.62 -0.91 -3.93
C ASP A 140 2.36 -0.83 -2.58
N ILE A 141 1.67 -1.12 -1.46
CA ILE A 141 2.30 -1.22 -0.14
C ILE A 141 3.30 -2.39 -0.10
N THR A 142 2.89 -3.56 -0.59
CA THR A 142 3.70 -4.77 -0.68
C THR A 142 5.01 -4.51 -1.42
N LYS A 143 4.92 -3.84 -2.57
CA LYS A 143 6.06 -3.49 -3.41
C LYS A 143 7.02 -2.48 -2.80
N ARG A 144 6.49 -1.47 -2.10
CA ARG A 144 7.29 -0.35 -1.59
C ARG A 144 7.90 -0.62 -0.23
N PHE A 145 7.22 -1.38 0.61
CA PHE A 145 7.54 -1.44 2.04
C PHE A 145 7.70 -2.86 2.59
N LEU A 146 6.94 -3.83 2.07
CA LEU A 146 6.89 -5.16 2.70
C LEU A 146 7.90 -6.14 2.10
N LEU A 147 8.12 -6.09 0.78
CA LEU A 147 9.03 -7.02 0.11
C LEU A 147 10.41 -6.40 -0.14
N PRO A 148 11.49 -7.20 0.00
CA PRO A 148 12.83 -6.79 -0.40
C PRO A 148 12.90 -6.40 -1.88
N ALA A 149 13.70 -5.40 -2.21
CA ALA A 149 13.82 -4.88 -3.57
C ALA A 149 14.27 -5.94 -4.59
N GLU A 150 15.05 -6.94 -4.17
CA GLU A 150 15.46 -8.05 -5.04
C GLU A 150 14.31 -8.97 -5.44
N VAL A 151 13.39 -9.25 -4.51
CA VAL A 151 12.19 -10.07 -4.76
C VAL A 151 11.28 -9.35 -5.76
N ILE A 152 11.08 -8.04 -5.56
CA ILE A 152 10.30 -7.22 -6.48
C ILE A 152 10.90 -7.20 -7.89
N ARG A 153 12.21 -6.98 -8.01
CA ARG A 153 12.88 -7.01 -9.33
C ARG A 153 12.73 -8.35 -10.01
N ALA A 154 12.92 -9.45 -9.28
CA ALA A 154 12.77 -10.80 -9.83
C ALA A 154 11.32 -11.07 -10.29
N HIS A 155 10.32 -10.57 -9.55
CA HIS A 155 8.91 -10.65 -9.92
C HIS A 155 8.60 -9.85 -11.19
N GLU A 156 9.04 -8.59 -11.27
CA GLU A 156 8.83 -7.72 -12.44
C GLU A 156 9.53 -8.23 -13.71
N GLN A 157 10.67 -8.91 -13.55
CA GLN A 157 11.40 -9.53 -14.65
C GLN A 157 10.83 -10.90 -15.06
N GLY A 158 9.82 -11.41 -14.36
CA GLY A 158 9.23 -12.73 -14.60
C GLY A 158 10.14 -13.90 -14.23
N ILE A 159 11.20 -13.66 -13.43
CA ILE A 159 12.10 -14.71 -12.92
C ILE A 159 11.38 -15.53 -11.85
N ILE A 160 10.59 -14.86 -11.02
CA ILE A 160 9.69 -15.48 -10.05
C ILE A 160 8.29 -14.88 -10.20
N HIS A 161 7.30 -15.51 -9.59
CA HIS A 161 5.98 -14.94 -9.42
C HIS A 161 5.61 -14.95 -7.94
N PHE A 162 5.50 -13.77 -7.33
CA PHE A 162 5.00 -13.65 -5.97
C PHE A 162 3.46 -13.64 -6.04
N HIS A 163 2.85 -14.72 -5.58
CA HIS A 163 1.41 -14.90 -5.61
C HIS A 163 0.71 -13.96 -4.60
N ASP A 164 -0.51 -13.55 -4.95
CA ASP A 164 -1.47 -12.86 -4.06
C ASP A 164 -0.91 -11.59 -3.39
N SER A 165 -0.08 -10.83 -4.11
CA SER A 165 0.51 -9.57 -3.62
C SER A 165 -0.52 -8.49 -3.27
N ASP A 166 -1.73 -8.59 -3.81
CA ASP A 166 -2.93 -7.82 -3.49
C ASP A 166 -3.57 -8.16 -2.15
N TYR A 167 -3.19 -9.26 -1.51
CA TYR A 167 -3.66 -9.64 -0.17
C TYR A 167 -2.57 -9.65 0.91
N PHE A 168 -1.31 -9.47 0.50
CA PHE A 168 -0.17 -9.64 1.39
C PHE A 168 -0.11 -8.61 2.53
N ALA A 169 -0.57 -7.37 2.28
CA ALA A 169 -0.55 -6.31 3.29
C ALA A 169 -1.49 -6.59 4.47
N GLN A 170 -2.52 -7.42 4.31
CA GLN A 170 -3.48 -7.76 5.36
C GLN A 170 -3.00 -8.90 6.28
N HIS A 171 -1.80 -9.45 6.09
CA HIS A 171 -1.27 -10.59 6.87
C HIS A 171 -2.20 -11.81 6.91
N MET A 172 -2.95 -12.02 5.82
CA MET A 172 -3.85 -13.17 5.67
C MET A 172 -3.07 -14.44 5.30
N HIS A 173 -3.69 -15.59 5.53
CA HIS A 173 -3.16 -16.88 5.08
C HIS A 173 -3.74 -17.27 3.72
N ASN A 174 -3.09 -18.23 3.04
CA ASN A 174 -3.52 -18.72 1.74
C ASN A 174 -4.71 -19.69 1.87
N CYS A 175 -4.43 -20.98 2.02
CA CYS A 175 -5.43 -22.04 2.08
C CYS A 175 -5.46 -22.70 3.45
N CYS A 176 -6.60 -23.32 3.78
CA CYS A 176 -6.71 -24.17 4.96
C CYS A 176 -7.58 -25.41 4.72
N LEU A 177 -7.37 -26.41 5.57
CA LEU A 177 -8.31 -27.50 5.79
C LEU A 177 -9.15 -27.13 7.00
N VAL A 178 -10.43 -26.87 6.79
CA VAL A 178 -11.31 -26.43 7.88
C VAL A 178 -11.62 -27.62 8.77
N ASN A 179 -11.33 -27.48 10.07
CA ASN A 179 -11.71 -28.47 11.07
C ASN A 179 -13.21 -28.37 11.41
N LEU A 180 -14.05 -28.64 10.41
CA LEU A 180 -15.50 -28.53 10.53
C LEU A 180 -16.07 -29.52 11.55
N GLU A 181 -15.39 -30.66 11.79
CA GLU A 181 -15.79 -31.60 12.83
C GLU A 181 -15.75 -30.93 14.21
N ASP A 182 -14.61 -30.37 14.59
CA ASP A 182 -14.44 -29.69 15.88
C ASP A 182 -15.44 -28.53 16.06
N MET A 183 -15.56 -27.68 15.04
CA MET A 183 -16.50 -26.55 15.05
C MET A 183 -17.95 -26.96 15.26
N LEU A 184 -18.36 -28.12 14.72
CA LEU A 184 -19.73 -28.62 14.84
C LEU A 184 -19.94 -29.44 16.12
N GLN A 185 -18.95 -30.23 16.56
CA GLN A 185 -19.10 -31.10 17.73
C GLN A 185 -18.92 -30.34 19.04
N ASN A 186 -17.96 -29.40 19.10
CA ASN A 186 -17.61 -28.66 20.31
C ASN A 186 -18.19 -27.23 20.33
N GLY A 187 -18.87 -26.84 19.27
CA GLY A 187 -19.34 -25.47 19.06
C GLY A 187 -18.24 -24.56 18.50
N THR A 188 -18.63 -23.37 18.04
CA THR A 188 -17.73 -22.40 17.41
C THR A 188 -18.22 -20.99 17.69
N VAL A 189 -17.34 -20.00 17.55
CA VAL A 189 -17.73 -18.59 17.57
C VAL A 189 -17.85 -18.09 16.14
N VAL A 190 -18.98 -17.46 15.81
CA VAL A 190 -19.18 -16.76 14.53
C VAL A 190 -19.62 -15.35 14.85
N SER A 191 -18.86 -14.35 14.39
CA SER A 191 -19.14 -12.93 14.64
C SER A 191 -19.40 -12.63 16.12
N GLU A 192 -18.46 -13.04 16.98
CA GLU A 192 -18.51 -12.87 18.45
C GLU A 192 -19.66 -13.61 19.16
N THR A 193 -20.47 -14.38 18.44
CA THR A 193 -21.57 -15.16 18.99
C THR A 193 -21.17 -16.62 19.12
N MET A 194 -21.30 -17.18 20.32
CA MET A 194 -21.08 -18.60 20.55
C MET A 194 -22.23 -19.41 19.92
N ILE A 195 -21.86 -20.35 19.05
CA ILE A 195 -22.75 -21.32 18.43
C ILE A 195 -22.50 -22.67 19.10
N GLU A 196 -23.52 -23.20 19.75
CA GLU A 196 -23.50 -24.55 20.33
C GLU A 196 -23.60 -25.64 19.25
N THR A 197 -23.29 -26.88 19.64
CA THR A 197 -23.48 -28.08 18.82
C THR A 197 -24.88 -28.12 18.17
N PRO A 198 -24.98 -28.26 16.83
CA PRO A 198 -26.25 -28.23 16.13
C PRO A 198 -27.16 -29.38 16.53
N LYS A 199 -28.45 -29.07 16.73
CA LYS A 199 -29.48 -30.06 17.12
C LYS A 199 -30.27 -30.59 15.92
N SER A 200 -29.83 -30.33 14.69
CA SER A 200 -30.43 -30.88 13.47
C SER A 200 -29.44 -30.81 12.30
N PHE A 201 -29.63 -31.65 11.29
CA PHE A 201 -28.86 -31.61 10.04
C PHE A 201 -28.95 -30.25 9.35
N SER A 202 -30.16 -29.67 9.26
CA SER A 202 -30.37 -28.34 8.64
C SER A 202 -29.58 -27.25 9.39
N THR A 203 -29.60 -27.28 10.72
CA THR A 203 -28.81 -26.33 11.55
C THR A 203 -27.32 -26.52 11.32
N ALA A 204 -26.82 -27.77 11.24
CA ALA A 204 -25.42 -28.05 10.98
C ALA A 204 -24.97 -27.51 9.60
N CYS A 205 -25.78 -27.69 8.56
CA CYS A 205 -25.52 -27.12 7.22
C CYS A 205 -25.47 -25.59 7.22
N ASN A 206 -26.36 -24.94 7.98
CA ASN A 206 -26.36 -23.48 8.10
C ASN A 206 -25.10 -22.97 8.79
N ILE A 207 -24.67 -23.60 9.89
CA ILE A 207 -23.44 -23.25 10.60
C ILE A 207 -22.23 -23.47 9.70
N ALA A 208 -22.15 -24.64 9.04
CA ALA A 208 -21.06 -24.92 8.11
C ALA A 208 -20.96 -23.86 7.00
N THR A 209 -22.08 -23.47 6.39
CA THR A 209 -22.11 -22.43 5.35
C THR A 209 -21.63 -21.07 5.88
N GLN A 210 -22.04 -20.69 7.10
CA GLN A 210 -21.59 -19.45 7.73
C GLN A 210 -20.08 -19.50 8.04
N SER A 211 -19.59 -20.59 8.61
CA SER A 211 -18.16 -20.79 8.89
C SER A 211 -17.32 -20.69 7.61
N ILE A 212 -17.74 -21.36 6.53
CA ILE A 212 -17.08 -21.32 5.22
C ILE A 212 -17.01 -19.89 4.68
N ALA A 213 -18.10 -19.12 4.77
CA ALA A 213 -18.12 -17.74 4.30
C ALA A 213 -17.18 -16.82 5.12
N GLN A 214 -17.10 -17.01 6.43
CA GLN A 214 -16.22 -16.22 7.30
C GLN A 214 -14.74 -16.58 7.07
N ILE A 215 -14.43 -17.87 6.92
CA ILE A 215 -13.07 -18.33 6.64
C ILE A 215 -12.61 -17.81 5.27
N ALA A 216 -13.46 -17.91 4.23
CA ALA A 216 -13.19 -17.32 2.92
C ALA A 216 -12.90 -15.81 2.99
N SER A 217 -13.52 -15.10 3.93
CA SER A 217 -13.31 -13.65 4.11
C SER A 217 -12.02 -13.32 4.87
N SER A 218 -11.36 -14.33 5.45
CA SER A 218 -10.16 -14.20 6.28
C SER A 218 -8.90 -14.81 5.64
N GLN A 219 -9.03 -15.32 4.42
CA GLN A 219 -7.93 -15.89 3.62
C GLN A 219 -8.12 -15.52 2.14
N TYR A 220 -7.07 -15.60 1.32
CA TYR A 220 -7.16 -15.31 -0.13
C TYR A 220 -7.17 -16.57 -1.00
N GLY A 221 -6.91 -17.73 -0.41
CA GLY A 221 -6.88 -19.02 -1.09
C GLY A 221 -8.14 -19.86 -0.91
N GLY A 222 -8.04 -21.09 -1.43
CA GLY A 222 -9.08 -22.10 -1.30
C GLY A 222 -9.22 -22.66 0.11
N GLN A 223 -10.40 -23.17 0.42
CA GLN A 223 -10.66 -23.95 1.63
C GLN A 223 -11.24 -25.29 1.26
N SER A 224 -10.85 -26.32 1.99
CA SER A 224 -11.43 -27.65 1.85
C SER A 224 -12.14 -28.06 3.13
N ILE A 225 -13.30 -28.68 2.95
CA ILE A 225 -14.12 -29.25 4.02
C ILE A 225 -14.36 -30.73 3.73
N SER A 226 -14.56 -31.54 4.78
CA SER A 226 -15.11 -32.88 4.61
C SER A 226 -16.60 -32.89 4.90
N LEU A 227 -17.40 -33.39 3.94
CA LEU A 227 -18.85 -33.56 4.14
C LEU A 227 -19.18 -34.66 5.16
N THR A 228 -18.24 -35.56 5.46
CA THR A 228 -18.44 -36.60 6.48
C THR A 228 -18.67 -36.01 7.86
N HIS A 229 -18.17 -34.80 8.13
CA HIS A 229 -18.37 -34.09 9.41
C HIS A 229 -19.83 -33.69 9.64
N LEU A 230 -20.66 -33.64 8.60
CA LEU A 230 -22.10 -33.37 8.69
C LEU A 230 -22.93 -34.63 8.95
N ALA A 231 -22.38 -35.82 8.69
CA ALA A 231 -23.09 -37.10 8.78
C ALA A 231 -23.72 -37.37 10.17
N PRO A 232 -23.06 -37.07 11.32
CA PRO A 232 -23.66 -37.28 12.64
C PRO A 232 -25.00 -36.58 12.82
N PHE A 233 -25.16 -35.39 12.21
CA PHE A 233 -26.37 -34.58 12.36
C PHE A 233 -27.57 -35.12 11.55
N VAL A 234 -27.32 -35.98 10.56
CA VAL A 234 -28.39 -36.72 9.87
C VAL A 234 -29.11 -37.65 10.84
N ASP A 235 -28.36 -38.38 11.68
CA ASP A 235 -28.95 -39.26 12.67
C ASP A 235 -29.66 -38.48 13.79
N VAL A 236 -29.08 -37.37 14.25
CA VAL A 236 -29.72 -36.44 15.21
C VAL A 236 -31.09 -35.99 14.69
N SER A 237 -31.17 -35.61 13.41
CA SER A 237 -32.45 -35.28 12.78
C SER A 237 -33.38 -36.49 12.68
N ARG A 238 -32.88 -37.67 12.29
CA ARG A 238 -33.67 -38.90 12.18
C ARG A 238 -34.31 -39.30 13.51
N GLN A 239 -33.57 -39.21 14.61
CA GLN A 239 -34.06 -39.56 15.94
C GLN A 239 -35.19 -38.63 16.43
N LYS A 240 -35.25 -37.38 15.96
CA LYS A 240 -36.35 -36.46 16.30
C LYS A 240 -37.69 -36.80 15.65
N TYR A 241 -37.68 -37.56 14.57
CA TYR A 241 -38.89 -37.97 13.83
C TYR A 241 -39.33 -39.41 14.15
N ARG A 242 -38.65 -40.09 15.08
CA ARG A 242 -39.01 -41.40 15.60
C ARG A 242 -39.60 -41.27 16.99
#